data_AF-A0A537EZW5-F1
#
_entry.id   AF-A0A537EZW5-F1
#
_cell.length_a   1.000
_cell.length_b   1.000
_cell.length_c   1.000
_cell.angle_alpha   90.00
_cell.angle_beta   90.00
_cell.angle_gamma   90.00
#
_symmetry.space_group_name_H-M   'P 1'
#
loop_
_entity.id
_entity.type
_entity.pdbx_description
1 polymer ?
#
loop_
_entity_poly.entity_id
_entity_poly.type
_entity_poly.pdbx_seq_one_letter_code
_entity_poly.pdbx_strand_id
1 'polypeptide(L)' 'MEWSQRVFARPPAGEIDVEMKKKVRGWGLVDSIVLTFARSADAKVVTGDEHFRDIKEAIMIKEKA' A
#
# COMPACT_ATOMS: atom_id res chain seq x y z
N MET A 1 -0.41 18.92 -15.30
CA MET A 1 0.22 17.83 -16.10
C MET A 1 1.37 17.10 -15.38
N GLU A 2 1.54 17.24 -14.06
CA GLU A 2 2.69 16.64 -13.34
C GLU A 2 2.41 15.25 -12.71
N TRP A 3 1.13 14.87 -12.57
CA TRP A 3 0.71 13.67 -11.84
C TRP A 3 1.04 12.35 -12.52
N SER A 4 1.06 12.31 -13.86
CA SER A 4 1.26 11.08 -14.64
C SER A 4 2.67 10.49 -14.43
N GLN A 5 3.70 11.33 -14.46
CA GLN A 5 5.10 10.86 -14.44
C GLN A 5 5.54 10.29 -13.08
N ARG A 6 4.93 10.70 -11.96
CA ARG A 6 5.28 10.18 -10.63
C ARG A 6 4.74 8.77 -10.37
N VAL A 7 3.63 8.38 -11.01
CA VAL A 7 3.03 7.05 -10.85
C VAL A 7 3.86 5.97 -11.55
N PHE A 8 4.50 6.29 -12.68
CA PHE A 8 5.26 5.33 -13.49
C PHE A 8 6.71 5.12 -13.04
N ALA A 9 7.25 5.97 -12.15
CA ALA A 9 8.62 5.84 -11.64
C ALA A 9 8.77 4.87 -10.44
N ARG A 10 7.69 4.19 -10.05
CA ARG A 10 7.64 3.29 -8.89
C ARG A 10 7.24 1.87 -9.34
N PRO A 11 7.58 0.82 -8.57
CA PRO A 11 7.21 -0.54 -8.94
C PRO A 11 5.71 -0.62 -9.21
N PRO A 12 5.29 -1.22 -10.33
CA PRO A 12 3.88 -1.41 -10.61
C PRO A 12 3.23 -2.20 -9.48
N ALA A 13 1.94 -1.96 -9.23
CA ALA A 13 1.21 -2.60 -8.14
C ALA A 13 1.31 -4.14 -8.17
N GLY A 14 1.52 -4.74 -9.35
CA GLY A 14 1.76 -6.18 -9.49
C GLY A 14 3.07 -6.67 -8.86
N GLU A 15 4.16 -5.89 -8.91
CA GLU A 15 5.41 -6.25 -8.25
C GLU A 15 5.25 -6.17 -6.73
N ILE A 16 4.61 -5.11 -6.24
CA ILE A 16 4.27 -4.95 -4.82
C ILE A 16 3.35 -6.09 -4.34
N ASP A 17 2.40 -6.53 -5.16
CA ASP A 17 1.52 -7.65 -4.83
C ASP A 17 2.29 -8.95 -4.61
N VAL A 18 3.22 -9.28 -5.51
CA VAL A 18 4.06 -10.49 -5.37
C VAL A 18 4.96 -10.41 -4.15
N GLU A 19 5.52 -9.23 -3.84
CA GLU A 19 6.32 -9.03 -2.63
C GLU A 19 5.51 -9.13 -1.35
N MET A 20 4.33 -8.52 -1.32
CA MET A 20 3.50 -8.44 -0.14
C MET A 20 2.78 -9.75 0.15
N LYS A 21 2.39 -10.53 -0.86
CA LYS A 21 1.86 -11.89 -0.68
C LYS A 21 2.82 -12.85 0.04
N LYS A 22 4.13 -12.60 -0.05
CA LYS A 22 5.15 -13.37 0.70
C LYS A 22 5.22 -12.96 2.18
N LYS A 23 4.81 -11.74 2.51
CA LYS A 23 4.93 -11.15 3.86
C LYS A 23 3.62 -11.21 4.64
N VAL A 24 2.50 -10.97 3.97
CA VAL A 24 1.17 -10.88 4.57
C VAL A 24 0.28 -11.94 3.92
N ARG A 25 -0.18 -12.89 4.73
CA ARG A 25 -1.12 -13.92 4.28
C ARG A 25 -2.45 -13.25 3.94
N GLY A 26 -2.97 -13.52 2.74
CA GLY A 26 -4.24 -12.97 2.28
C GLY A 26 -4.15 -11.60 1.61
N TRP A 27 -2.94 -11.09 1.35
CA TRP A 27 -2.74 -9.81 0.67
C TRP A 27 -3.38 -9.77 -0.72
N GLY A 28 -4.23 -8.75 -0.95
CA GLY A 28 -4.94 -8.54 -2.19
C GLY A 28 -4.23 -7.60 -3.17
N LEU A 29 -4.60 -7.72 -4.45
CA LEU A 29 -4.11 -6.80 -5.47
C LEU A 29 -4.55 -5.35 -5.19
N VAL A 30 -5.76 -5.17 -4.66
CA VAL A 30 -6.30 -3.85 -4.29
C VAL A 30 -5.44 -3.20 -3.21
N ASP A 31 -4.99 -3.97 -2.20
CA ASP A 31 -4.10 -3.47 -1.14
C ASP A 31 -2.78 -2.99 -1.73
N SER A 32 -2.27 -3.71 -2.74
CA SER A 32 -1.08 -3.29 -3.49
C SER A 32 -1.28 -1.99 -4.26
N ILE A 33 -2.45 -1.79 -4.89
CA ILE A 33 -2.77 -0.55 -5.60
C ILE A 33 -2.82 0.63 -4.63
N VAL A 34 -3.50 0.46 -3.49
CA VAL A 34 -3.61 1.49 -2.44
C VAL A 34 -2.22 1.84 -1.89
N LEU A 35 -1.40 0.83 -1.58
CA LEU A 35 -0.04 1.02 -1.08
C LEU A 35 0.86 1.71 -2.12
N THR A 36 0.75 1.33 -3.40
CA THR A 36 1.49 1.95 -4.50
C THR A 36 1.13 3.42 -4.61
N PHE A 37 -0.16 3.74 -4.57
CA PHE A 37 -0.63 5.12 -4.64
C PHE A 37 -0.13 5.95 -3.45
N ALA A 38 -0.25 5.43 -2.22
CA ALA A 38 0.24 6.10 -1.02
C ALA A 38 1.75 6.41 -1.13
N ARG A 39 2.55 5.44 -1.60
CA ARG A 39 3.99 5.64 -1.84
C ARG A 39 4.26 6.69 -2.90
N SER A 40 3.54 6.67 -4.02
CA SER A 40 3.74 7.61 -5.14
C SER A 40 3.32 9.04 -4.78
N ALA A 41 2.32 9.19 -3.92
CA ALA A 41 1.85 10.48 -3.44
C ALA A 41 2.60 10.99 -2.18
N ASP A 42 3.56 10.22 -1.65
CA ASP A 42 4.18 10.45 -0.34
C ASP A 42 3.13 10.66 0.78
N ALA A 43 2.04 9.90 0.68
CA ALA A 43 0.88 10.00 1.53
C ALA A 43 0.81 8.82 2.52
N LYS A 44 -0.17 8.91 3.43
CA LYS A 44 -0.49 7.86 4.40
C LYS A 44 -1.85 7.22 4.08
N VAL A 45 -1.95 5.92 4.29
CA VAL A 45 -3.19 5.15 4.23
C VAL A 45 -3.82 5.14 5.61
N VAL A 46 -4.93 5.85 5.79
CA VAL A 46 -5.71 5.79 7.03
C VAL A 46 -6.69 4.63 6.91
N THR A 47 -6.53 3.59 7.72
CA THR A 47 -7.34 2.37 7.59
C THR A 47 -7.53 1.62 8.91
N GLY A 48 -8.60 0.84 9.00
CA GLY A 48 -8.83 -0.15 10.06
C GLY A 48 -8.48 -1.57 9.64
N ASP A 49 -7.95 -1.76 8.42
CA ASP A 49 -7.60 -3.06 7.87
C ASP A 49 -6.28 -3.59 8.46
N GLU A 50 -6.35 -4.76 9.08
CA GLU A 50 -5.24 -5.45 9.72
C GLU A 50 -4.11 -5.82 8.75
N HIS A 51 -4.39 -5.96 7.45
CA HIS A 51 -3.36 -6.21 6.44
C HIS A 51 -2.30 -5.10 6.43
N PHE A 52 -2.66 -3.88 6.86
CA PHE A 52 -1.77 -2.72 6.87
C PHE A 52 -1.08 -2.48 8.23
N ARG A 53 -1.31 -3.32 9.24
CA ARG A 53 -0.94 -3.02 10.65
C ARG A 53 0.56 -2.81 10.90
N ASP A 54 1.44 -3.33 10.06
CA ASP A 54 2.90 -3.16 10.17
C ASP A 54 3.51 -2.48 8.93
N ILE A 55 2.70 -1.78 8.15
CA ILE A 55 3.14 -1.04 6.95
C ILE A 55 3.45 0.41 7.33
N LYS A 56 4.65 0.88 6.94
CA LYS A 56 5.15 2.24 7.25
C LYS A 56 4.20 3.35 6.76
N GLU A 57 3.55 3.12 5.63
CA GLU A 57 2.62 4.05 5.01
C GLU A 57 1.24 4.05 5.67
N ALA A 58 0.95 3.17 6.62
CA ALA A 58 -0.37 3.06 7.23
C ALA A 58 -0.50 3.82 8.56
N ILE A 59 -1.67 4.38 8.79
CA ILE A 59 -2.15 4.90 10.07
C ILE A 59 -3.37 4.07 10.46
N MET A 60 -3.21 3.27 11.52
CA MET A 60 -4.28 2.40 12.02
C MET A 60 -5.27 3.19 12.87
N ILE A 61 -6.54 3.18 12.50
CA ILE A 61 -7.62 3.78 13.31
C ILE A 61 -8.29 2.79 14.27
N LYS A 62 -7.90 1.51 14.20
CA LYS A 62 -8.39 0.44 15.06
C LYS A 62 -7.33 0.06 16.10
N GLU A 63 -7.70 0.02 17.36
CA GLU A 63 -6.83 -0.51 18.43
C GLU A 63 -6.46 -1.98 18.15
N LYS A 64 -5.29 -2.43 18.65
CA LYS A 64 -4.94 -3.84 18.59
C LYS A 64 -5.98 -4.59 19.44
N ALA A 65 -6.67 -5.55 18.81
CA ALA A 65 -7.52 -6.49 19.53
C ALA A 65 -6.67 -7.40 20.43
#